data_AF-K8FDN8-F1
#
_entry.id   AF-K8FDN8-F1
#
_cell.length_a   1.000
_cell.length_b   1.000
_cell.length_c   1.000
_cell.angle_alpha   90.00
_cell.angle_beta   90.00
_cell.angle_gamma   90.00
#
_symmetry.space_group_name_H-M   'P 1'
#
loop_
_entity.id
_entity.type
_entity.pdbx_description
1 polymer ?
#
loop_
_entity_poly.entity_id
_entity_poly.type
_entity_poly.pdbx_seq_one_letter_code
_entity_poly.pdbx_strand_id
1 'polypeptide(L)'
;MNRSTLLTFVFAIVAIVIGLASAREAQYFYNSVSGEATWTDPLIAPWIDEETGKKYWTTADGTATWESPGNWKEEWSTEHKMPFYVNKKTSESTWDLPEELAWERVNHEVEDTL
;
A
#
# COMPACT_ATOMS: atom_id res chain seq x y z
N MET A 1 41.20 9.26 11.51
CA MET A 1 40.38 10.46 11.25
C MET A 1 39.91 10.41 9.81
N ASN A 2 38.59 10.22 9.64
CA ASN A 2 37.78 10.31 8.41
C ASN A 2 38.08 9.21 7.35
N ARG A 3 37.08 8.52 6.79
CA ARG A 3 35.96 9.10 6.04
C ARG A 3 34.69 8.23 6.07
N SER A 4 33.58 8.93 6.26
CA SER A 4 32.19 8.52 6.05
C SER A 4 31.93 8.17 4.58
N THR A 5 31.18 7.10 4.32
CA THR A 5 30.56 6.83 3.00
C THR A 5 29.07 6.67 3.21
N LEU A 6 28.37 7.78 2.94
CA LEU A 6 26.92 7.93 2.88
C LEU A 6 26.39 7.10 1.68
N LEU A 7 25.44 6.19 1.91
CA LEU A 7 24.68 5.55 0.83
C LEU A 7 23.79 6.61 0.16
N THR A 8 24.16 7.05 -1.04
CA THR A 8 23.26 7.76 -1.95
C THR A 8 22.36 6.74 -2.64
N PHE A 9 21.11 6.62 -2.18
CA PHE A 9 20.04 5.96 -2.93
C PHE A 9 19.55 6.92 -4.02
N VAL A 10 19.87 6.61 -5.27
CA VAL A 10 19.33 7.29 -6.44
C VAL A 10 17.95 6.68 -6.72
N PHE A 11 16.89 7.32 -6.25
CA PHE A 11 15.52 7.00 -6.66
C PHE A 11 15.30 7.56 -8.07
N ALA A 12 15.53 6.73 -9.08
CA ALA A 12 15.15 7.03 -10.44
C ALA A 12 13.64 6.82 -10.58
N ILE A 13 12.86 7.88 -10.36
CA ILE A 13 11.43 7.90 -10.64
C ILE A 13 11.27 7.96 -12.15
N VAL A 14 11.09 6.80 -12.79
CA VAL A 14 10.73 6.72 -14.21
C VAL A 14 9.23 6.98 -14.32
N ALA A 15 8.89 8.25 -14.56
CA ALA A 15 7.53 8.66 -14.90
C ALA A 15 7.24 8.29 -16.36
N ILE A 16 6.48 7.22 -16.59
CA ILE A 16 5.82 6.99 -17.88
C ILE A 16 4.34 7.31 -17.70
N VAL A 17 3.97 8.45 -18.27
CA VAL A 17 2.61 8.99 -18.39
C VAL A 17 1.84 8.14 -19.41
N ILE A 18 0.59 7.77 -19.10
CA ILE A 18 -0.63 7.93 -19.93
C ILE A 18 -1.76 7.15 -19.25
N GLY A 19 -2.79 7.85 -18.79
CA GLY A 19 -4.04 7.27 -18.33
C GLY A 19 -4.96 8.32 -17.71
N LEU A 20 -5.86 8.88 -18.51
CA LEU A 20 -6.94 9.78 -18.10
C LEU A 20 -7.66 9.27 -16.84
N ALA A 21 -7.61 10.00 -15.72
CA ALA A 21 -8.60 9.86 -14.66
C ALA A 21 -8.82 11.22 -13.95
N SER A 22 -9.95 11.83 -14.31
CA SER A 22 -10.73 12.83 -13.58
C SER A 22 -9.97 13.87 -12.74
N ALA A 23 -9.82 15.06 -13.31
CA ALA A 23 -9.49 16.28 -12.59
C ALA A 23 -10.59 16.60 -11.56
N ARG A 24 -10.34 16.25 -10.28
CA ARG A 24 -10.66 17.07 -9.10
C ARG A 24 -10.27 16.43 -7.75
N GLU A 25 -9.95 15.13 -7.70
CA GLU A 25 -9.38 14.45 -6.50
C GLU A 25 -8.44 13.35 -7.01
N ALA A 26 -7.20 13.70 -7.34
CA ALA A 26 -6.27 12.72 -7.89
C ALA A 26 -5.70 11.88 -6.73
N GLN A 27 -6.24 10.69 -6.47
CA GLN A 27 -5.60 9.76 -5.53
C GLN A 27 -4.46 9.02 -6.24
N TYR A 28 -3.31 8.89 -5.57
CA TYR A 28 -2.25 7.98 -6.00
C TYR A 28 -2.06 6.87 -4.96
N PHE A 29 -1.43 5.79 -5.38
CA PHE A 29 -1.14 4.63 -4.56
C PHE A 29 0.35 4.59 -4.29
N TYR A 30 0.73 4.45 -3.03
CA TYR A 30 2.13 4.37 -2.60
C TYR A 30 2.37 3.07 -1.86
N ASN A 31 3.47 2.39 -2.17
CA ASN A 31 3.93 1.23 -1.43
C ASN A 31 5.01 1.65 -0.44
N SER A 32 4.72 1.54 0.86
CA SER A 32 5.69 1.95 1.89
C SER A 32 6.89 1.01 2.05
N VAL A 33 6.80 -0.22 1.54
CA VAL A 33 7.86 -1.24 1.62
C VAL A 33 8.81 -1.14 0.43
N SER A 34 8.28 -1.10 -0.80
CA SER A 34 9.12 -0.97 -2.00
C SER A 34 9.47 0.48 -2.36
N GLY A 35 8.70 1.45 -1.86
CA GLY A 35 8.82 2.86 -2.22
C GLY A 35 8.23 3.21 -3.58
N GLU A 36 7.51 2.28 -4.21
CA GLU A 36 6.86 2.49 -5.50
C GLU A 36 5.61 3.37 -5.38
N ALA A 37 5.32 4.16 -6.42
CA ALA A 37 4.10 4.96 -6.51
C ALA A 37 3.43 4.77 -7.87
N THR A 38 2.11 4.61 -7.89
CA THR A 38 1.32 4.45 -9.10
C THR A 38 0.03 5.26 -9.02
N TRP A 39 -0.43 5.76 -10.16
CA TRP A 39 -1.75 6.41 -10.28
C TRP A 39 -2.86 5.42 -10.65
N THR A 40 -2.49 4.18 -10.99
CA THR A 40 -3.42 3.11 -11.36
C THR A 40 -3.67 2.22 -10.15
N ASP A 41 -4.94 1.92 -9.84
CA ASP A 41 -5.31 1.05 -8.72
C ASP A 41 -4.63 -0.32 -8.86
N PRO A 42 -3.74 -0.71 -7.92
CA PRO A 42 -3.07 -2.00 -7.97
C PRO A 42 -4.01 -3.17 -7.59
N LEU A 43 -5.31 -2.91 -7.38
CA LEU A 43 -6.37 -3.83 -6.93
C LEU A 43 -6.14 -4.46 -5.55
N ILE A 44 -4.96 -4.22 -4.97
CA ILE A 44 -4.52 -4.74 -3.69
C ILE A 44 -4.45 -3.66 -2.61
N ALA A 45 -4.64 -2.39 -2.98
CA ALA A 45 -4.67 -1.28 -2.04
C ALA A 45 -6.00 -1.29 -1.24
N PRO A 46 -5.94 -1.41 0.11
CA PRO A 46 -7.13 -1.37 0.94
C PRO A 46 -7.79 0.00 0.89
N TRP A 47 -9.09 -0.01 1.05
CA TRP A 47 -9.89 1.10 1.54
C TRP A 47 -9.86 1.10 3.07
N ILE A 48 -10.02 2.28 3.68
CA ILE A 48 -10.15 2.40 5.13
C ILE A 48 -11.59 2.78 5.43
N ASP A 49 -12.24 1.95 6.24
CA ASP A 49 -13.57 2.25 6.78
C ASP A 49 -13.46 3.44 7.75
N GLU A 50 -14.12 4.55 7.44
CA GLU A 50 -13.99 5.80 8.23
C GLU A 50 -14.52 5.67 9.67
N GLU A 51 -15.49 4.77 9.89
CA GLU A 51 -16.12 4.58 11.20
C GLU A 51 -15.25 3.73 12.12
N THR A 52 -14.66 2.67 11.59
CA THR A 52 -13.92 1.66 12.36
C THR A 52 -12.41 1.73 12.19
N GLY A 53 -11.92 2.48 11.20
CA GLY A 53 -10.50 2.54 10.80
C GLY A 53 -9.97 1.24 10.18
N LYS A 54 -10.86 0.29 9.85
CA LYS A 54 -10.44 -1.04 9.37
C LYS A 54 -10.20 -1.06 7.87
N LYS A 55 -9.17 -1.79 7.46
CA LYS A 55 -8.84 -2.05 6.05
C LYS A 55 -9.85 -3.01 5.43
N TYR A 56 -10.45 -2.64 4.31
CA TYR A 56 -11.28 -3.51 3.49
C TYR A 56 -10.89 -3.39 2.01
N TRP A 57 -11.20 -4.43 1.23
CA TRP A 57 -10.98 -4.48 -0.21
C TRP A 57 -12.31 -4.65 -0.91
N THR A 58 -12.34 -4.35 -2.21
CA THR A 58 -13.52 -4.57 -3.05
C THR A 58 -13.23 -5.73 -3.98
N THR A 59 -14.11 -6.73 -4.01
CA THR A 59 -14.00 -7.85 -4.96
C THR A 59 -14.38 -7.38 -6.37
N ALA A 60 -14.07 -8.20 -7.38
CA ALA A 60 -14.49 -7.95 -8.76
C ALA A 60 -16.03 -7.79 -8.90
N ASP A 61 -16.79 -8.40 -8.00
CA ASP A 61 -18.25 -8.32 -7.93
C ASP A 61 -18.76 -7.03 -7.27
N GLY A 62 -17.86 -6.13 -6.85
CA GLY A 62 -18.20 -4.87 -6.18
C GLY A 62 -18.54 -5.03 -4.68
N THR A 63 -18.28 -6.19 -4.08
CA THR A 63 -18.59 -6.45 -2.67
C THR A 63 -17.40 -6.11 -1.78
N ALA A 64 -17.65 -5.41 -0.67
CA ALA A 64 -16.62 -5.14 0.33
C ALA A 64 -16.25 -6.42 1.10
N THR A 65 -14.95 -6.67 1.25
CA THR A 65 -14.39 -7.81 1.96
C THR A 65 -13.26 -7.37 2.88
N TRP A 66 -13.11 -8.05 4.01
CA TRP A 66 -12.00 -7.83 4.95
C TRP A 66 -10.77 -8.67 4.60
N GLU A 67 -10.88 -9.52 3.58
CA GLU A 67 -9.81 -10.37 3.10
C GLU A 67 -9.03 -9.67 1.98
N SER A 68 -7.72 -9.54 2.15
CA SER A 68 -6.84 -9.04 1.10
C SER A 68 -6.93 -9.94 -0.16
N PRO A 69 -7.04 -9.36 -1.36
CA PRO A 69 -7.01 -10.12 -2.62
C PRO A 69 -5.63 -10.70 -2.92
N GLY A 70 -4.58 -10.23 -2.22
CA GLY A 70 -3.22 -10.76 -2.31
C GLY A 70 -3.07 -12.17 -1.73
N ASN A 71 -1.82 -12.64 -1.72
CA ASN A 71 -1.44 -13.90 -1.08
C ASN A 71 -1.30 -13.73 0.43
N TRP A 72 -0.99 -12.52 0.90
CA TRP A 72 -0.80 -12.23 2.32
C TRP A 72 -2.09 -11.75 2.99
N LYS A 73 -2.25 -12.10 4.26
CA LYS A 73 -3.29 -11.57 5.15
C LYS A 73 -2.69 -11.17 6.50
N GLU A 74 -3.32 -10.21 7.16
CA GLU A 74 -2.97 -9.79 8.52
C GLU A 74 -3.77 -10.63 9.53
N GLU A 75 -3.09 -11.11 10.57
CA GLU A 75 -3.68 -11.80 11.72
C GLU A 75 -3.16 -11.20 13.02
N TRP A 76 -3.94 -11.30 14.09
CA TRP A 76 -3.53 -10.80 15.41
C TRP A 76 -2.92 -11.91 16.26
N SER A 77 -1.65 -11.75 16.69
CA SER A 77 -1.01 -12.68 17.61
C SER A 77 -1.46 -12.39 19.04
N THR A 78 -2.21 -13.32 19.65
CA THR A 78 -2.64 -13.20 21.05
C THR A 78 -1.49 -13.34 22.05
N GLU A 79 -0.42 -14.05 21.66
CA GLU A 79 0.79 -14.27 22.45
C GLU A 79 1.65 -13.00 22.49
N HIS A 80 1.95 -12.42 21.33
CA HIS A 80 2.82 -11.24 21.21
C HIS A 80 2.08 -9.90 21.27
N LYS A 81 0.74 -9.91 21.26
CA LYS A 81 -0.12 -8.71 21.28
C LYS A 81 0.18 -7.74 20.15
N MET A 82 0.50 -8.26 18.97
CA MET A 82 0.81 -7.49 17.78
C MET A 82 0.31 -8.21 16.52
N PRO A 83 0.05 -7.49 15.42
CA PRO A 83 -0.28 -8.12 14.16
C PRO A 83 0.92 -8.86 13.59
N PHE A 84 0.65 -9.94 12.87
CA PHE A 84 1.59 -10.69 12.05
C PHE A 84 0.93 -11.03 10.71
N TYR A 85 1.75 -11.37 9.72
CA TYR A 85 1.28 -11.58 8.36
C TYR A 85 1.51 -13.02 7.94
N VAL A 86 0.52 -13.63 7.29
CA VAL A 86 0.56 -15.02 6.84
C VAL A 86 0.27 -15.11 5.35
N ASN A 87 1.11 -15.85 4.63
CA ASN A 87 0.91 -16.17 3.23
C ASN A 87 -0.07 -17.35 3.10
N LYS A 88 -1.22 -17.09 2.49
CA LYS A 88 -2.31 -18.06 2.28
C LYS A 88 -1.91 -19.22 1.36
N LYS A 89 -0.90 -19.05 0.50
CA LYS A 89 -0.44 -20.08 -0.45
C LYS A 89 0.70 -20.93 0.11
N THR A 90 1.70 -20.29 0.71
CA THR A 90 2.92 -20.99 1.18
C THR A 90 2.85 -21.38 2.65
N SER A 91 1.87 -20.87 3.40
CA SER A 91 1.77 -20.97 4.86
C SER A 91 2.97 -20.35 5.61
N GLU A 92 3.75 -19.51 4.94
CA GLU A 92 4.81 -18.72 5.58
C GLU A 92 4.21 -17.60 6.43
N SER A 93 4.85 -17.27 7.53
CA SER A 93 4.49 -16.14 8.38
C SER A 93 5.67 -15.19 8.56
N THR A 94 5.34 -13.91 8.72
CA THR A 94 6.33 -12.86 8.96
C THR A 94 5.76 -11.80 9.90
N TRP A 95 6.64 -11.14 10.64
CA TRP A 95 6.31 -9.98 11.46
C TRP A 95 6.40 -8.68 10.68
N ASP A 96 7.16 -8.67 9.59
CA ASP A 96 7.35 -7.52 8.72
C ASP A 96 6.19 -7.38 7.73
N LEU A 97 5.70 -6.16 7.51
CA LEU A 97 4.62 -5.88 6.57
C LEU A 97 5.02 -6.33 5.16
N PRO A 98 4.29 -7.28 4.53
CA PRO A 98 4.57 -7.69 3.16
C PRO A 98 4.29 -6.56 2.18
N GLU A 99 5.11 -6.46 1.13
CA GLU A 99 4.96 -5.47 0.05
C GLU A 99 3.53 -5.46 -0.54
N GLU A 100 2.92 -6.63 -0.71
CA GLU A 100 1.54 -6.77 -1.18
C GLU A 100 0.51 -6.04 -0.31
N LEU A 101 0.74 -5.91 1.00
CA LEU A 101 -0.16 -5.25 1.96
C LEU A 101 0.27 -3.81 2.29
N ALA A 102 1.40 -3.36 1.76
CA ALA A 102 2.00 -2.06 2.02
C ALA A 102 1.51 -0.94 1.10
N TRP A 103 0.59 -1.25 0.19
CA TRP A 103 -0.05 -0.27 -0.66
C TRP A 103 -1.03 0.57 0.14
N GLU A 104 -0.95 1.88 -0.02
CA GLU A 104 -1.78 2.86 0.65
C GLU A 104 -2.33 3.87 -0.36
N ARG A 105 -3.59 4.30 -0.16
CA ARG A 105 -4.22 5.36 -0.96
C ARG A 105 -3.82 6.70 -0.36
N VAL A 106 -3.16 7.53 -1.15
CA VAL A 106 -2.73 8.87 -0.74
C VAL A 106 -3.49 9.89 -1.56
N ASN A 107 -4.19 10.79 -0.87
CA ASN A 107 -4.86 11.92 -1.50
C ASN A 107 -3.79 12.90 -2.01
N HIS A 108 -3.78 13.19 -3.33
CA HIS A 108 -3.01 14.32 -3.85
C HIS A 108 -3.90 15.56 -3.77
N GLU A 109 -3.68 16.37 -2.72
CA GLU A 109 -4.21 17.72 -2.69
C GLU A 109 -3.40 18.54 -3.70
N VAL A 110 -4.02 18.86 -4.83
CA VAL A 110 -3.46 19.84 -5.76
C VAL A 110 -3.75 21.20 -5.12
N GLU A 111 -2.74 21.82 -4.55
CA GLU A 111 -2.85 23.21 -4.07
C GLU A 111 -3.16 24.08 -5.30
N ASP A 112 -4.42 24.51 -5.42
CA ASP A 112 -4.88 25.44 -6.45
C ASP A 112 -4.21 26.78 -6.18
N THR A 113 -2.96 26.95 -6.64
CA THR A 113 -2.29 28.24 -6.63
C THR A 113 -2.94 29.11 -7.69
N LEU A 114 -3.87 29.96 -7.25
CA LEU A 114 -4.55 31.02 -8.01
C LEU A 114 -3.57 32.04 -8.59
#